data_AF-A0A1V0PFX4-F1
#
_entry.id   AF-A0A1V0PFX4-F1
#
_cell.length_a   1.000
_cell.length_b   1.000
_cell.length_c   1.000
_cell.angle_alpha   90.00
_cell.angle_beta   90.00
_cell.angle_gamma   90.00
#
_symmetry.space_group_name_H-M   'P 1'
#
loop_
_entity.id
_entity.type
_entity.pdbx_description
1 polymer ?
#
loop_
_entity_poly.entity_id
_entity_poly.type
_entity_poly.pdbx_seq_one_letter_code
_entity_poly.pdbx_strand_id
1 'polypeptide(L)'
;MKVTGFPKATYYYWVNCFERVNKDELIEKEMLKIRQEHANAGYRPMSELLKQRGYHVNHKKVQRLMKKLGLRVTSYWHKSRKYNSYKGKVGTVAKNKLHRRFRTSIPHQKITTDTTEFKYYEDGI
;
A
#
# COMPACT_ATOMS: atom_id res chain seq x y z
N MET A 1 2.50 -48.55 17.52
CA MET A 1 2.97 -47.43 18.38
C MET A 1 4.13 -47.78 19.33
N LYS A 2 4.62 -49.04 19.37
CA LYS A 2 5.78 -49.42 20.20
C LYS A 2 7.09 -48.71 19.85
N VAL A 3 7.23 -48.21 18.63
CA VAL A 3 8.44 -47.50 18.15
C VAL A 3 8.46 -46.03 18.61
N THR A 4 7.30 -45.41 18.81
CA THR A 4 7.18 -43.97 19.14
C THR A 4 6.79 -43.71 20.60
N GLY A 5 6.46 -44.73 21.39
CA GLY A 5 6.11 -44.62 22.81
C GLY A 5 4.73 -43.98 23.10
N PHE A 6 4.00 -43.53 22.09
CA PHE A 6 2.70 -42.88 22.27
C PHE A 6 1.55 -43.89 22.46
N PRO A 7 0.49 -43.53 23.20
CA PRO A 7 -0.74 -44.33 23.28
C PRO A 7 -1.48 -44.36 21.95
N LYS A 8 -2.00 -45.54 21.57
CA LYS A 8 -2.76 -45.74 20.31
C LYS A 8 -3.93 -44.76 20.18
N ALA A 9 -4.62 -44.46 21.27
CA ALA A 9 -5.71 -43.48 21.30
C ALA A 9 -5.25 -42.08 20.87
N THR A 10 -4.06 -41.65 21.31
CA THR A 10 -3.48 -40.35 20.93
C THR A 10 -3.21 -40.29 19.44
N TYR A 11 -2.75 -41.38 18.81
CA TYR A 11 -2.57 -41.46 17.35
C TYR A 11 -3.87 -41.13 16.61
N TYR A 12 -4.91 -41.93 16.87
CA TYR A 12 -6.16 -41.86 16.12
C TYR A 12 -6.91 -40.56 16.43
N TYR A 13 -6.72 -39.97 17.62
CA TYR A 13 -7.21 -38.62 17.90
C TYR A 13 -6.61 -37.59 16.94
N TRP A 14 -5.28 -37.62 16.73
CA TRP A 14 -4.61 -36.69 15.80
C TRP A 14 -4.96 -36.97 14.34
N VAL A 15 -5.02 -38.24 13.93
CA VAL A 15 -5.48 -38.63 12.58
C VAL A 15 -6.88 -38.06 12.31
N ASN A 16 -7.83 -38.27 13.23
CA ASN A 16 -9.18 -37.74 13.11
C ASN A 16 -9.22 -36.20 13.18
N CYS A 17 -8.23 -35.54 13.79
CA CYS A 17 -8.12 -34.09 13.79
C CYS A 17 -7.61 -33.55 12.44
N PHE A 18 -6.72 -34.29 11.75
CA PHE A 18 -6.24 -33.91 10.42
C PHE A 18 -7.29 -34.09 9.33
N GLU A 19 -8.20 -35.06 9.49
CA GLU A 19 -9.31 -35.30 8.56
C GLU A 19 -10.46 -34.28 8.68
N ARG A 20 -10.37 -33.33 9.62
CA ARG A 20 -11.43 -32.32 9.80
C ARG A 20 -11.47 -31.35 8.62
N VAL A 21 -12.68 -31.16 8.08
CA VAL A 21 -12.96 -30.19 7.03
C VAL A 21 -12.61 -28.77 7.49
N ASN A 22 -12.01 -27.99 6.58
CA ASN A 22 -11.64 -26.61 6.84
C ASN A 22 -12.89 -25.72 6.97
N LYS A 23 -13.22 -25.32 8.20
CA LYS A 23 -14.37 -24.45 8.49
C LYS A 23 -14.26 -23.07 7.83
N ASP A 24 -13.05 -22.64 7.47
CA ASP A 24 -12.78 -21.31 6.92
C ASP A 24 -12.75 -21.30 5.38
N GLU A 25 -13.02 -22.43 4.72
CA GLU A 25 -12.88 -22.58 3.25
C GLU A 25 -13.75 -21.59 2.44
N LEU A 26 -14.97 -21.33 2.88
CA LEU A 26 -15.86 -20.32 2.27
C LEU A 26 -15.24 -18.92 2.30
N ILE A 27 -14.68 -18.54 3.46
CA ILE A 27 -14.03 -17.23 3.64
C ILE A 27 -12.75 -17.16 2.81
N GLU A 28 -11.96 -18.24 2.78
CA GLU A 28 -10.74 -18.32 1.98
C GLU A 28 -11.03 -18.13 0.48
N LYS A 29 -12.08 -18.76 -0.06
CA LYS A 29 -12.51 -18.59 -1.45
C LYS A 29 -12.94 -17.16 -1.75
N GLU A 30 -13.72 -16.53 -0.87
CA GLU A 30 -14.11 -15.12 -1.05
C GLU A 30 -12.93 -14.16 -0.95
N MET A 31 -11.98 -14.40 -0.05
CA MET A 31 -10.74 -13.61 0.03
C MET A 31 -9.90 -13.69 -1.25
N LEU A 32 -9.89 -14.84 -1.93
CA LEU A 32 -9.23 -15.00 -3.23
C LEU A 32 -9.94 -14.21 -4.33
N LYS A 33 -11.28 -14.20 -4.36
CA LYS A 33 -12.05 -13.37 -5.30
C LYS A 33 -11.79 -11.88 -5.08
N ILE A 34 -11.86 -11.42 -3.82
CA ILE A 34 -11.56 -10.04 -3.46
C ILE A 34 -10.13 -9.67 -3.88
N ARG A 35 -9.16 -10.59 -3.74
CA ARG A 35 -7.78 -10.35 -4.18
C ARG A 35 -7.67 -10.18 -5.70
N GLN A 36 -8.46 -10.93 -6.48
CA GLN A 36 -8.47 -10.79 -7.95
C GLN A 36 -9.01 -9.41 -8.37
N GLU A 37 -10.03 -8.90 -7.68
CA GLU A 37 -10.59 -7.56 -7.91
C GLU A 37 -9.67 -6.44 -7.38
N HIS A 38 -9.08 -6.65 -6.20
CA HIS A 38 -8.26 -5.66 -5.50
C HIS A 38 -6.88 -6.22 -5.16
N ALA A 39 -5.98 -6.16 -6.13
CA ALA A 39 -4.61 -6.71 -6.02
C ALA A 39 -3.79 -6.13 -4.85
N ASN A 40 -4.10 -4.91 -4.37
CA ASN A 40 -3.40 -4.24 -3.28
C ASN A 40 -4.14 -4.27 -1.93
N ALA A 41 -5.23 -5.04 -1.82
CA ALA A 41 -5.99 -5.12 -0.58
C ALA A 41 -5.17 -5.79 0.54
N GLY A 42 -4.78 -5.00 1.55
CA GLY A 42 -4.24 -5.50 2.81
C GLY A 42 -5.33 -6.03 3.74
N TYR A 43 -4.97 -6.41 4.97
CA TYR A 43 -5.93 -7.01 5.91
C TYR A 43 -7.06 -6.07 6.35
N ARG A 44 -6.79 -4.75 6.44
CA ARG A 44 -7.79 -3.73 6.75
C ARG A 44 -8.82 -3.56 5.62
N PRO A 45 -8.43 -3.25 4.37
CA PRO A 45 -9.37 -3.23 3.24
C PRO A 45 -10.11 -4.57 3.06
N MET A 46 -9.40 -5.69 3.23
CA MET A 46 -9.99 -7.03 3.10
C MET A 46 -11.08 -7.27 4.14
N SER A 47 -10.91 -6.83 5.40
CA SER A 47 -11.96 -7.02 6.41
C SER A 47 -13.22 -6.20 6.09
N GLU A 48 -13.05 -4.99 5.56
CA GLU A 48 -14.18 -4.15 5.19
C GLU A 48 -14.92 -4.71 3.96
N LEU A 49 -14.18 -5.17 2.94
CA LEU A 49 -14.74 -5.79 1.75
C LEU A 49 -15.48 -7.09 2.07
N LEU A 50 -14.94 -7.90 2.98
CA LEU A 50 -15.65 -9.09 3.50
C LEU A 50 -16.94 -8.69 4.21
N LYS A 51 -16.92 -7.63 5.01
CA LYS A 51 -18.10 -7.12 5.71
C LYS A 51 -19.16 -6.61 4.74
N GLN A 52 -18.77 -5.90 3.67
CA GLN A 52 -19.67 -5.45 2.60
C GLN A 52 -20.32 -6.64 1.86
N ARG A 53 -19.61 -7.77 1.73
CA ARG A 53 -20.16 -9.02 1.19
C ARG A 53 -20.95 -9.86 2.21
N GLY A 54 -21.21 -9.33 3.41
CA GLY A 54 -22.00 -9.98 4.46
C GLY A 54 -21.21 -10.85 5.45
N TYR A 55 -19.89 -11.03 5.25
CA TYR A 55 -19.05 -11.84 6.13
C TYR A 55 -18.52 -11.01 7.32
N HIS A 56 -19.10 -11.24 8.49
CA HIS A 56 -18.71 -10.58 9.73
C HIS A 56 -17.55 -11.35 10.41
N VAL A 57 -16.32 -11.10 9.93
CA VAL A 57 -15.11 -11.77 10.42
C VAL A 57 -14.20 -10.77 11.13
N ASN A 58 -13.71 -11.14 12.31
CA ASN A 58 -12.75 -10.32 13.04
C ASN A 58 -11.45 -10.13 12.23
N HIS A 59 -10.92 -8.90 12.18
CA HIS A 59 -9.69 -8.55 11.50
C HIS A 59 -8.49 -9.46 11.85
N LYS A 60 -8.40 -9.96 13.09
CA LYS A 60 -7.33 -10.91 13.50
C LYS A 60 -7.43 -12.23 12.74
N LYS A 61 -8.65 -12.74 12.53
CA LYS A 61 -8.89 -13.97 11.77
C LYS A 61 -8.59 -13.76 10.28
N VAL A 62 -9.01 -12.61 9.72
CA VAL A 62 -8.65 -12.23 8.34
C VAL A 62 -7.13 -12.18 8.16
N GLN A 63 -6.41 -11.54 9.08
CA GLN A 63 -4.95 -11.45 9.03
C GLN A 63 -4.27 -12.83 9.10
N ARG A 64 -4.75 -13.73 9.97
CA ARG A 64 -4.28 -15.11 10.07
C ARG A 64 -4.49 -15.87 8.75
N LEU A 65 -5.68 -15.77 8.15
CA LEU A 65 -6.02 -16.42 6.88
C LEU A 65 -5.21 -15.85 5.72
N MET A 66 -5.01 -14.54 5.65
CA MET A 66 -4.13 -13.92 4.64
C MET A 66 -2.69 -14.46 4.74
N LYS A 67 -2.16 -14.62 5.97
CA LYS A 67 -0.84 -15.21 6.17
C LYS A 67 -0.78 -16.66 5.71
N LYS A 68 -1.81 -17.46 6.04
CA LYS A 68 -1.95 -18.87 5.60
C LYS A 68 -1.98 -18.98 4.07
N LEU A 69 -2.70 -18.10 3.39
CA LEU A 69 -2.85 -18.07 1.93
C LEU A 69 -1.71 -17.34 1.19
N GLY A 70 -0.70 -16.80 1.90
CA GLY A 70 0.41 -16.08 1.29
C GLY A 70 0.03 -14.71 0.68
N LEU A 71 -1.14 -14.16 1.04
CA LEU A 71 -1.70 -12.93 0.47
C LEU A 71 -1.06 -11.65 1.06
N ARG A 72 0.28 -11.55 1.08
CA ARG A 72 0.97 -10.33 1.54
C ARG A 72 1.01 -9.26 0.44
N VAL A 73 0.65 -8.04 0.80
CA VAL A 73 0.83 -6.86 -0.07
C VAL A 73 2.30 -6.44 -0.01
N THR A 74 3.01 -6.52 -1.13
CA THR A 74 4.44 -6.13 -1.25
C THR A 74 4.64 -4.82 -2.00
N SER A 75 3.60 -4.29 -2.66
CA SER A 75 3.67 -3.12 -3.55
C SER A 75 4.19 -1.84 -2.87
N TYR A 76 3.95 -1.68 -1.56
CA TYR A 76 4.37 -0.48 -0.80
C TYR A 76 5.69 -0.63 -0.05
N TRP A 77 6.42 -1.74 -0.23
CA TRP A 77 7.67 -1.96 0.51
C TRP A 77 8.83 -1.10 -0.01
N HIS A 78 8.82 -0.75 -1.30
CA HIS A 78 9.80 0.18 -1.86
C HIS A 78 9.40 1.62 -1.56
N LYS A 79 10.33 2.42 -1.01
CA LYS A 79 10.17 3.88 -0.98
C LYS A 79 9.88 4.35 -2.40
N SER A 80 8.70 4.92 -2.63
CA SER A 80 8.45 5.68 -3.83
C SER A 80 9.54 6.73 -3.94
N ARG A 81 10.19 6.82 -5.10
CA ARG A 81 11.23 7.82 -5.33
C ARG A 81 10.65 9.21 -5.03
N LYS A 82 11.46 10.10 -4.45
CA LYS A 82 11.08 11.50 -4.23
C LYS A 82 10.55 12.05 -5.55
N TYR A 83 9.31 12.53 -5.55
CA TYR A 83 8.70 13.14 -6.73
C TYR A 83 9.58 14.31 -7.20
N ASN A 84 9.92 14.31 -8.49
CA ASN A 84 10.67 15.36 -9.12
C ASN A 84 9.92 15.81 -10.39
N SER A 85 9.25 16.96 -10.32
CA SER A 85 8.59 17.59 -11.47
C SER A 85 9.59 18.21 -12.44
N TYR A 86 10.84 18.41 -12.02
CA TYR A 86 11.89 18.93 -12.89
C TYR A 86 12.25 17.88 -13.94
N LYS A 87 11.74 18.06 -15.16
CA LYS A 87 11.99 17.23 -16.35
C LYS A 87 13.42 17.35 -16.90
N GLY A 88 14.35 17.95 -16.15
CA GLY A 88 15.66 18.35 -16.65
C GLY A 88 15.64 19.70 -17.36
N LYS A 89 16.70 19.98 -18.11
CA LYS A 89 16.86 21.23 -18.87
C LYS A 89 16.02 21.16 -20.15
N VAL A 90 14.72 21.42 -20.04
CA VAL A 90 13.79 21.38 -21.18
C VAL A 90 13.87 22.71 -21.94
N GLY A 91 14.19 22.64 -23.23
CA GLY A 91 14.26 23.79 -24.14
C GLY A 91 15.57 24.59 -24.07
N THR A 92 15.59 25.72 -24.79
CA THR A 92 16.76 26.62 -24.85
C THR A 92 16.77 27.52 -23.61
N VAL A 93 17.68 27.24 -22.68
CA VAL A 93 17.88 28.09 -21.50
C VAL A 93 18.59 29.38 -21.92
N ALA A 94 17.92 30.52 -21.74
CA ALA A 94 18.52 31.83 -21.95
C ALA A 94 19.76 32.01 -21.06
N LYS A 95 20.81 32.65 -21.59
CA LYS A 95 22.02 32.95 -20.83
C LYS A 95 21.67 33.83 -19.63
N ASN A 96 22.21 33.51 -18.44
CA ASN A 96 22.03 34.32 -17.24
C ASN A 96 22.70 35.70 -17.43
N LYS A 97 21.93 36.72 -17.81
CA LYS A 97 22.47 38.08 -18.03
C LYS A 97 22.87 38.79 -16.73
N LEU A 98 22.24 38.40 -15.62
CA LEU A 98 22.34 39.14 -14.36
C LEU A 98 23.55 38.72 -13.53
N HIS A 99 23.92 37.43 -13.53
CA HIS A 99 25.05 36.87 -12.76
C HIS A 99 25.11 37.37 -11.31
N ARG A 100 23.96 37.47 -10.63
CA ARG A 100 23.81 38.03 -9.27
C ARG A 100 24.31 39.48 -9.09
N ARG A 101 24.48 40.24 -10.18
CA ARG A 101 24.82 41.68 -10.14
C ARG A 101 23.56 42.52 -10.00
N PHE A 102 23.08 42.69 -8.78
CA PHE A 102 21.85 43.46 -8.51
C PHE A 102 22.06 44.97 -8.41
N ARG A 103 23.26 45.43 -8.06
CA ARG A 103 23.56 46.86 -7.90
C ARG A 103 23.89 47.50 -9.26
N THR A 104 23.35 48.69 -9.51
CA THR A 104 23.62 49.56 -10.67
C THR A 104 23.53 51.02 -10.26
N SER A 105 24.29 51.88 -10.94
CA SER A 105 24.26 53.34 -10.75
C SER A 105 23.08 54.00 -11.46
N ILE A 106 22.57 53.38 -12.54
CA ILE A 106 21.48 53.90 -13.35
C ILE A 106 20.16 53.26 -12.89
N PRO A 107 19.10 54.05 -12.63
CA PRO A 107 17.78 53.51 -12.32
C PRO A 107 17.21 52.73 -13.51
N HIS A 108 16.42 51.69 -13.24
CA HIS A 108 15.77 50.83 -14.26
C HIS A 108 16.71 50.10 -15.24
N GLN A 109 18.02 50.07 -15.01
CA GLN A 109 18.98 49.36 -15.87
C GLN A 109 18.79 47.83 -15.83
N LYS A 110 18.28 47.30 -14.72
CA LYS A 110 17.99 45.87 -14.53
C LYS A 110 16.60 45.74 -13.91
N ILE A 111 15.68 45.12 -14.65
CA ILE A 111 14.34 44.80 -14.17
C ILE A 111 14.22 43.29 -14.18
N THR A 112 13.78 42.71 -13.07
CA THR A 112 13.56 41.27 -12.92
C THR A 112 12.16 41.06 -12.41
N THR A 113 11.45 40.13 -13.02
CA THR A 113 10.13 39.68 -12.59
C THR A 113 10.27 38.29 -12.01
N ASP A 114 9.71 38.07 -10.84
CA ASP A 114 9.61 36.73 -10.24
C ASP A 114 8.16 36.23 -10.38
N THR A 115 7.99 34.92 -10.59
CA THR A 115 6.69 34.27 -10.63
C THR A 115 6.49 33.51 -9.33
N THR A 116 5.76 34.10 -8.40
CA THR A 116 5.40 33.47 -7.13
C THR A 116 4.03 32.82 -7.24
N GLU A 117 3.96 31.50 -7.06
CA GLU A 117 2.69 30.79 -6.94
C GLU A 117 2.06 31.05 -5.56
N PHE A 118 0.87 31.63 -5.54
CA PHE A 118 0.06 31.77 -4.33
C PHE A 118 -0.99 30.66 -4.30
N LYS A 119 -1.01 29.90 -3.20
CA LYS A 119 -2.07 28.93 -2.94
C LYS A 119 -3.23 29.67 -2.28
N TYR A 120 -4.35 29.79 -2.98
CA TYR A 120 -5.60 30.19 -2.38
C TYR A 120 -6.33 28.91 -1.94
N TYR A 121 -6.75 28.87 -0.69
CA TYR A 121 -7.69 27.86 -0.20
C TYR A 121 -9.04 28.55 -0.19
N GLU A 122 -9.98 28.09 -1.00
CA GLU A 122 -11.38 28.43 -0.77
C GLU A 122 -11.80 27.64 0.47
N ASP A 123 -11.82 28.31 1.62
CA ASP A 123 -12.48 27.77 2.80
C ASP A 123 -13.96 27.59 2.44
N GLY A 124 -14.40 26.33 2.47
CA GLY A 124 -15.63 25.82 1.88
C GLY A 124 -16.89 26.65 2.12
N ILE A 125 -17.63 26.84 1.03
CA ILE A 125 -19.06 26.55 1.01
C ILE A 125 -19.21 25.04 0.80
#